data_AF-A0A812S4V0-F1
#
_entry.id   AF-A0A812S4V0-F1
#
_cell.length_a   1.000
_cell.length_b   1.000
_cell.length_c   1.000
_cell.angle_alpha   90.00
_cell.angle_beta   90.00
_cell.angle_gamma   90.00
#
_symmetry.space_group_name_H-M   'P 1'
#
loop_
_entity.id
_entity.type
_entity.pdbx_description
1 polymer ?
#
loop_
_entity_poly.entity_id
_entity_poly.type
_entity_poly.pdbx_seq_one_letter_code
_entity_poly.pdbx_strand_id
1 'polypeptide(L)'
;MWLTCLACLVPGAAGLQPERLPGQHSYFPLDLFWPQNRRQLYAQILPYTPVELDQLLLDVSMLAAMPPWPWGHLIYQKVLEKAFSSGVPGQLAEFGVGLGGSSVFFGHLARLAGRKLLAVDSFQGLPAPDALRDNPYFVEGDFGPPDPDGPEVENSAAFRQLLESFGLENTVQVAASPFAAAQLPADFQQLAFVHIDGDLYQSVLDAFEKTWDRVSDGGIVVVDDFFHKVQGPARATADFFRSRMMAPPLLFVVPAYAVLIVKGHVAQTTAAGAPLRALDGNLYSFELLRSYEPLAQAVRLSVRRAERAGGPRPGENALAFLEFLSYPAAGAQSGADIFRYLTPLEDMIDLSDGGALTPYGPRPARRMRIPSQRRTEHVFTGCHPLQLQLCSEIDLAVLENASLVGLEQVQVEVERLAESLNAWDPTTAAHNAERLDRIATQPQGCLDGDRQLLATLLPNDGSLWAAALKQQSVESNT
;
A
#
# COMPACT_ATOMS: atom_id res chain seq x y z
N MET A 1 46.17 -25.52 -36.18
CA MET A 1 45.06 -26.43 -35.79
C MET A 1 44.34 -25.91 -34.55
N TRP A 2 44.00 -24.62 -34.52
CA TRP A 2 43.24 -23.96 -33.44
C TRP A 2 42.52 -22.76 -34.06
N LEU A 3 41.32 -23.01 -34.62
CA LEU A 3 40.44 -21.96 -35.17
C LEU A 3 38.97 -22.42 -35.28
N THR A 4 38.51 -23.32 -34.40
CA THR A 4 37.19 -23.97 -34.55
C THR A 4 36.32 -24.05 -33.29
N CYS A 5 36.56 -23.24 -32.25
CA CYS A 5 35.69 -23.23 -31.06
C CYS A 5 35.28 -21.82 -30.59
N LEU A 6 34.98 -20.90 -31.53
CA LEU A 6 34.43 -19.57 -31.21
C LEU A 6 33.06 -19.31 -31.86
N ALA A 7 32.40 -20.34 -32.38
CA ALA A 7 31.09 -20.22 -33.05
C ALA A 7 29.91 -20.83 -32.26
N CYS A 8 30.11 -21.30 -31.01
CA CYS A 8 29.04 -21.97 -30.24
C CYS A 8 28.57 -21.22 -28.99
N LEU A 9 28.96 -19.97 -28.77
CA LEU A 9 28.49 -19.17 -27.62
C LEU A 9 27.97 -17.77 -27.97
N VAL A 10 27.81 -17.47 -29.26
CA VAL A 10 26.87 -16.43 -29.68
C VAL A 10 25.53 -17.15 -29.81
N PRO A 11 24.50 -16.84 -29.01
CA PRO A 11 23.15 -17.12 -29.45
C PRO A 11 23.03 -16.35 -30.76
N GLY A 12 23.09 -17.08 -31.88
CA GLY A 12 22.70 -16.53 -33.16
C GLY A 12 21.36 -15.86 -32.99
N ALA A 13 21.12 -14.82 -33.76
CA ALA A 13 19.82 -14.19 -33.94
C ALA A 13 18.78 -15.23 -34.42
N ALA A 14 18.42 -16.16 -33.54
CA ALA A 14 17.21 -16.94 -33.58
C ALA A 14 16.13 -15.91 -33.36
N GLY A 15 15.38 -15.65 -34.43
CA GLY A 15 14.46 -14.53 -34.53
C GLY A 15 13.78 -14.27 -33.21
N LEU A 16 14.04 -13.08 -32.66
CA LEU A 16 13.12 -12.46 -31.72
C LEU A 16 11.78 -12.52 -32.45
N GLN A 17 10.95 -13.49 -32.07
CA GLN A 17 9.51 -13.39 -32.23
C GLN A 17 9.21 -11.95 -31.82
N PRO A 18 8.54 -11.13 -32.65
CA PRO A 18 8.20 -9.78 -32.25
C PRO A 18 7.59 -9.89 -30.85
N GLU A 19 8.30 -9.38 -29.84
CA GLU A 19 7.84 -9.47 -28.47
C GLU A 19 6.44 -8.90 -28.50
N ARG A 20 5.47 -9.71 -28.05
CA ARG A 20 4.09 -9.26 -27.99
C ARG A 20 4.11 -8.00 -27.15
N LEU A 21 3.78 -6.86 -27.76
CA LEU A 21 3.76 -5.59 -27.04
C LEU A 21 2.97 -5.80 -25.75
N PRO A 22 3.56 -5.45 -24.59
CA PRO A 22 2.90 -5.63 -23.31
C PRO A 22 1.50 -5.01 -23.35
N GLY A 23 0.50 -5.67 -22.76
CA GLY A 23 -0.87 -5.15 -22.71
C GLY A 23 -0.95 -3.87 -21.87
N GLN A 24 -2.07 -3.13 -21.94
CA GLN A 24 -2.28 -1.87 -21.22
C GLN A 24 -1.94 -1.95 -19.71
N HIS A 25 -2.18 -3.10 -19.07
CA HIS A 25 -1.83 -3.33 -17.66
C HIS A 25 -0.33 -3.36 -17.34
N SER A 26 0.54 -3.29 -18.35
CA SER A 26 2.00 -3.34 -18.18
C SER A 26 2.64 -1.96 -18.09
N TYR A 27 1.82 -0.90 -18.14
CA TYR A 27 2.27 0.48 -18.09
C TYR A 27 1.51 1.29 -17.04
N PHE A 28 2.07 2.44 -16.69
CA PHE A 28 1.45 3.38 -15.77
C PHE A 28 0.07 3.82 -16.26
N PRO A 29 -0.91 3.99 -15.36
CA PRO A 29 -0.87 3.74 -13.91
C PRO A 29 -1.07 2.28 -13.50
N LEU A 30 -1.49 1.39 -14.42
CA LEU A 30 -1.96 0.06 -14.08
C LEU A 30 -0.86 -0.90 -13.62
N ASP A 31 0.37 -0.74 -14.10
CA ASP A 31 1.50 -1.53 -13.60
C ASP A 31 1.79 -1.32 -12.11
N LEU A 32 1.46 -0.14 -11.57
CA LEU A 32 1.67 0.22 -10.17
C LEU A 32 0.42 0.11 -9.30
N PHE A 33 -0.79 0.21 -9.89
CA PHE A 33 -2.03 0.31 -9.12
C PHE A 33 -3.08 -0.75 -9.49
N TRP A 34 -2.81 -1.68 -10.42
CA TRP A 34 -3.74 -2.75 -10.79
C TRP A 34 -3.47 -4.11 -10.11
N PRO A 35 -4.49 -4.77 -9.49
CA PRO A 35 -4.30 -5.98 -8.66
C PRO A 35 -3.56 -7.15 -9.31
N GLN A 36 -3.57 -7.25 -10.63
CA GLN A 36 -2.95 -8.33 -11.38
C GLN A 36 -1.41 -8.23 -11.35
N ASN A 37 -0.87 -7.06 -11.02
CA ASN A 37 0.56 -6.79 -11.02
C ASN A 37 1.20 -6.87 -9.63
N ARG A 38 0.46 -7.28 -8.59
CA ARG A 38 0.95 -7.31 -7.19
C ARG A 38 2.33 -7.94 -7.02
N ARG A 39 2.59 -9.07 -7.70
CA ARG A 39 3.87 -9.79 -7.63
C ARG A 39 5.03 -9.00 -8.24
N GLN A 40 4.83 -8.51 -9.46
CA GLN A 40 5.83 -7.72 -10.18
C GLN A 40 6.10 -6.40 -9.46
N LEU A 41 5.05 -5.80 -8.89
CA LEU A 41 5.14 -4.58 -8.10
C LEU A 41 5.93 -4.81 -6.81
N TYR A 42 5.63 -5.88 -6.07
CA TYR A 42 6.38 -6.22 -4.85
C TYR A 42 7.88 -6.36 -5.13
N ALA A 43 8.26 -7.07 -6.20
CA ALA A 43 9.67 -7.21 -6.59
C ALA A 43 10.34 -5.86 -6.94
N GLN A 44 9.58 -4.89 -7.47
CA GLN A 44 10.10 -3.55 -7.81
C GLN A 44 10.34 -2.66 -6.58
N ILE A 45 9.52 -2.80 -5.54
CA ILE A 45 9.59 -1.96 -4.33
C ILE A 45 10.39 -2.60 -3.20
N LEU A 46 10.62 -3.91 -3.25
CA LEU A 46 11.35 -4.66 -2.22
C LEU A 46 12.69 -4.01 -1.83
N PRO A 47 13.55 -3.55 -2.76
CA PRO A 47 14.82 -2.91 -2.39
C PRO A 47 14.66 -1.62 -1.57
N TYR A 48 13.48 -1.01 -1.64
CA TYR A 48 13.19 0.28 -1.01
C TYR A 48 12.24 0.16 0.19
N THR A 49 11.83 -1.05 0.51
CA THR A 49 10.96 -1.35 1.65
C THR A 49 11.83 -1.64 2.88
N PRO A 50 11.48 -1.13 4.07
CA PRO A 50 12.13 -1.55 5.31
C PRO A 50 12.01 -3.07 5.47
N VAL A 51 13.10 -3.75 5.79
CA VAL A 51 13.16 -5.22 5.90
C VAL A 51 12.11 -5.76 6.88
N GLU A 52 11.81 -4.99 7.93
CA GLU A 52 10.82 -5.32 8.94
C GLU A 52 9.37 -5.30 8.41
N LEU A 53 9.12 -4.63 7.28
CA LEU A 53 7.82 -4.54 6.62
C LEU A 53 7.67 -5.48 5.43
N ASP A 54 8.76 -6.00 4.87
CA ASP A 54 8.74 -6.87 3.68
C ASP A 54 7.77 -8.03 3.85
N GLN A 55 8.00 -8.85 4.89
CA GLN A 55 7.19 -10.03 5.14
C GLN A 55 5.73 -9.64 5.42
N LEU A 56 5.50 -8.59 6.20
CA LEU A 56 4.16 -8.15 6.54
C LEU A 56 3.39 -7.66 5.30
N LEU A 57 4.02 -6.88 4.42
CA LEU A 57 3.41 -6.41 3.18
C LEU A 57 3.11 -7.57 2.22
N LEU A 58 3.97 -8.59 2.19
CA LEU A 58 3.75 -9.81 1.41
C LEU A 58 2.59 -10.62 1.97
N ASP A 59 2.52 -10.80 3.29
CA ASP A 59 1.48 -11.57 3.97
C ASP A 59 0.09 -10.95 3.73
N VAL A 60 -0.01 -9.62 3.82
CA VAL A 60 -1.27 -8.91 3.57
C VAL A 60 -1.54 -8.65 2.09
N SER A 61 -0.60 -8.96 1.19
CA SER A 61 -0.71 -8.61 -0.24
C SER A 61 -1.92 -9.22 -0.95
N MET A 62 -2.42 -10.37 -0.49
CA MET A 62 -3.60 -11.03 -1.06
C MET A 62 -4.89 -10.70 -0.31
N LEU A 63 -4.78 -10.01 0.83
CA LEU A 63 -5.88 -9.64 1.72
C LEU A 63 -6.24 -8.16 1.61
N ALA A 64 -5.26 -7.30 1.31
CA ALA A 64 -5.45 -5.86 1.19
C ALA A 64 -6.03 -5.48 -0.19
N ALA A 65 -6.96 -4.54 -0.22
CA ALA A 65 -7.44 -3.94 -1.46
C ALA A 65 -6.30 -3.22 -2.21
N MET A 66 -6.42 -3.13 -3.53
CA MET A 66 -5.43 -2.45 -4.36
C MET A 66 -6.16 -1.60 -5.41
N PRO A 67 -5.92 -0.28 -5.40
CA PRO A 67 -5.24 0.49 -4.33
C PRO A 67 -5.94 0.36 -2.95
N PRO A 68 -5.31 0.74 -1.81
CA PRO A 68 -4.04 1.46 -1.70
C PRO A 68 -2.79 0.57 -1.48
N TRP A 69 -2.91 -0.76 -1.34
CA TRP A 69 -1.71 -1.62 -1.22
C TRP A 69 -0.82 -1.50 -2.47
N PRO A 70 0.52 -1.48 -2.33
CA PRO A 70 1.30 -1.40 -1.08
C PRO A 70 1.56 0.03 -0.61
N TRP A 71 1.29 1.02 -1.47
CA TRP A 71 1.68 2.42 -1.29
C TRP A 71 1.10 3.07 -0.03
N GLY A 72 -0.19 2.85 0.23
CA GLY A 72 -0.85 3.33 1.43
C GLY A 72 -0.20 2.75 2.68
N HIS A 73 0.04 1.44 2.70
CA HIS A 73 0.60 0.75 3.88
C HIS A 73 1.97 1.31 4.26
N LEU A 74 2.81 1.56 3.26
CA LEU A 74 4.12 2.15 3.47
C LEU A 74 4.05 3.58 4.02
N ILE A 75 3.13 4.40 3.50
CA ILE A 75 2.90 5.75 4.05
C ILE A 75 2.31 5.67 5.46
N TYR A 76 1.35 4.78 5.69
CA TYR A 76 0.68 4.57 6.97
C TYR A 76 1.67 4.19 8.06
N GLN A 77 2.62 3.28 7.76
CA GLN A 77 3.67 2.94 8.72
C GLN A 77 4.50 4.17 9.09
N LYS A 78 5.00 4.94 8.12
CA LYS A 78 5.85 6.11 8.37
C LYS A 78 5.14 7.19 9.20
N VAL A 79 3.85 7.46 8.93
CA VAL A 79 3.09 8.46 9.69
C VAL A 79 2.71 7.97 11.09
N LEU A 80 2.40 6.67 11.24
CA LEU A 80 2.11 6.07 12.54
C LEU A 80 3.34 6.05 13.44
N GLU A 81 4.51 5.66 12.92
CA GLU A 81 5.79 5.77 13.63
C GLU A 81 6.02 7.17 14.16
N LYS A 82 5.85 8.18 13.31
CA LYS A 82 6.04 9.58 13.68
C LYS A 82 5.04 10.02 14.75
N ALA A 83 3.77 9.65 14.61
CA ALA A 83 2.74 9.97 15.60
C ALA A 83 3.03 9.30 16.96
N PHE A 84 3.42 8.03 16.96
CA PHE A 84 3.70 7.28 18.18
C PHE A 84 4.96 7.77 18.88
N SER A 85 6.04 8.02 18.13
CA SER A 85 7.29 8.58 18.68
C SER A 85 7.11 10.02 19.20
N SER A 86 6.17 10.77 18.64
CA SER A 86 5.78 12.10 19.14
C SER A 86 4.84 12.05 20.35
N GLY A 87 4.49 10.86 20.85
CA GLY A 87 3.69 10.69 22.06
C GLY A 87 2.18 10.90 21.88
N VAL A 88 1.65 10.81 20.65
CA VAL A 88 0.19 10.94 20.41
C VAL A 88 -0.55 9.84 21.17
N PRO A 89 -1.48 10.17 22.11
CA PRO A 89 -2.14 9.17 22.94
C PRO A 89 -3.33 8.52 22.20
N GLY A 90 -3.68 7.30 22.61
CA GLY A 90 -4.90 6.60 22.16
C GLY A 90 -4.66 5.31 21.38
N GLN A 91 -5.73 4.55 21.16
CA GLN A 91 -5.69 3.28 20.42
C GLN A 91 -5.86 3.51 18.92
N LEU A 92 -5.86 2.43 18.14
CA LEU A 92 -6.17 2.45 16.71
C LEU A 92 -7.61 1.97 16.49
N ALA A 93 -8.29 2.48 15.48
CA ALA A 93 -9.56 1.95 15.03
C ALA A 93 -9.60 1.83 13.50
N GLU A 94 -10.33 0.83 13.01
CA GLU A 94 -10.60 0.63 11.59
C GLU A 94 -12.10 0.39 11.43
N PHE A 95 -12.69 1.07 10.45
CA PHE A 95 -14.09 0.95 10.05
C PHE A 95 -14.12 0.45 8.62
N GLY A 96 -14.41 -0.83 8.44
CA GLY A 96 -14.29 -1.54 7.17
C GLY A 96 -13.06 -2.45 7.18
N VAL A 97 -13.31 -3.76 7.27
CA VAL A 97 -12.28 -4.80 7.41
C VAL A 97 -12.04 -5.50 6.08
N GLY A 98 -13.09 -5.74 5.29
CA GLY A 98 -13.01 -6.51 4.06
C GLY A 98 -12.42 -7.91 4.28
N LEU A 99 -11.31 -8.23 3.60
CA LEU A 99 -10.61 -9.51 3.81
C LEU A 99 -9.61 -9.47 4.99
N GLY A 100 -9.46 -8.33 5.67
CA GLY A 100 -8.63 -8.17 6.86
C GLY A 100 -7.16 -7.81 6.64
N GLY A 101 -6.76 -7.47 5.40
CA GLY A 101 -5.35 -7.14 5.10
C GLY A 101 -4.86 -5.91 5.86
N SER A 102 -5.63 -4.82 5.81
CA SER A 102 -5.36 -3.59 6.56
C SER A 102 -5.44 -3.83 8.08
N SER A 103 -6.41 -4.62 8.55
CA SER A 103 -6.54 -4.98 9.97
C SER A 103 -5.33 -5.74 10.52
N VAL A 104 -4.81 -6.70 9.76
CA VAL A 104 -3.58 -7.44 10.11
C VAL A 104 -2.41 -6.46 10.15
N PHE A 105 -2.26 -5.62 9.13
CA PHE A 105 -1.19 -4.62 9.05
C PHE A 105 -1.21 -3.66 10.26
N PHE A 106 -2.35 -3.02 10.53
CA PHE A 106 -2.49 -2.11 11.67
C PHE A 106 -2.42 -2.84 13.01
N GLY A 107 -2.90 -4.09 13.09
CA GLY A 107 -2.78 -4.93 14.28
C GLY A 107 -1.33 -5.20 14.64
N HIS A 108 -0.47 -5.50 13.65
CA HIS A 108 0.97 -5.64 13.86
C HIS A 108 1.61 -4.34 14.38
N LEU A 109 1.31 -3.19 13.76
CA LEU A 109 1.82 -1.89 14.20
C LEU A 109 1.33 -1.52 15.60
N ALA A 110 0.06 -1.80 15.92
CA ALA A 110 -0.51 -1.61 17.25
C ALA A 110 0.24 -2.44 18.29
N ARG A 111 0.46 -3.74 18.03
CA ARG A 111 1.18 -4.66 18.93
C ARG A 111 2.58 -4.13 19.24
N LEU A 112 3.33 -3.71 18.22
CA LEU A 112 4.68 -3.16 18.37
C LEU A 112 4.70 -1.87 19.20
N ALA A 113 3.65 -1.06 19.08
CA ALA A 113 3.49 0.17 19.84
C ALA A 113 2.90 -0.03 21.25
N GLY A 114 2.61 -1.27 21.67
CA GLY A 114 1.91 -1.56 22.93
C GLY A 114 0.47 -1.04 22.97
N ARG A 115 -0.17 -0.95 21.79
CA ARG A 115 -1.53 -0.45 21.58
C ARG A 115 -2.43 -1.58 21.07
N LYS A 116 -3.72 -1.30 21.00
CA LYS A 116 -4.75 -2.17 20.45
C LYS A 116 -5.38 -1.57 19.20
N LEU A 117 -6.00 -2.42 18.40
CA LEU A 117 -6.83 -2.04 17.27
C LEU A 117 -8.28 -2.45 17.54
N LEU A 118 -9.23 -1.58 17.25
CA LEU A 118 -10.65 -1.94 17.13
C LEU A 118 -11.00 -2.08 15.65
N ALA A 119 -11.34 -3.28 15.21
CA ALA A 119 -11.79 -3.57 13.85
C ALA A 119 -13.32 -3.65 13.84
N VAL A 120 -13.96 -2.68 13.19
CA VAL A 120 -15.42 -2.55 13.09
C VAL A 120 -15.87 -2.90 11.67
N ASP A 121 -16.76 -3.87 11.53
CA ASP A 121 -17.35 -4.27 10.24
C ASP A 121 -18.73 -4.91 10.46
N SER A 122 -19.64 -4.77 9.50
CA SER A 122 -20.94 -5.45 9.55
C SER A 122 -20.80 -6.96 9.34
N PHE A 123 -19.75 -7.39 8.63
CA PHE A 123 -19.58 -8.72 8.08
C PHE A 123 -20.79 -9.19 7.26
N GLN A 124 -21.52 -8.23 6.66
CA GLN A 124 -22.68 -8.44 5.79
C GLN A 124 -22.49 -7.79 4.41
N GLY A 125 -21.34 -7.15 4.18
CA GLY A 125 -21.08 -6.35 2.98
C GLY A 125 -21.62 -4.93 3.10
N LEU A 126 -21.61 -4.22 1.98
CA LEU A 126 -22.05 -2.84 1.91
C LEU A 126 -23.56 -2.71 2.13
N PRO A 127 -24.03 -1.71 2.90
CA PRO A 127 -25.44 -1.35 2.94
C PRO A 127 -25.91 -0.82 1.58
N ALA A 128 -27.22 -0.64 1.41
CA ALA A 128 -27.78 -0.01 0.22
C ALA A 128 -27.20 1.41 0.01
N PRO A 129 -26.64 1.73 -1.17
CA PRO A 129 -26.12 3.07 -1.48
C PRO A 129 -27.20 4.16 -1.46
N ASP A 130 -26.84 5.37 -1.07
CA ASP A 130 -27.73 6.54 -1.12
C ASP A 130 -27.70 7.12 -2.53
N ALA A 131 -28.79 6.96 -3.29
CA ALA A 131 -28.85 7.41 -4.69
C ALA A 131 -28.64 8.92 -4.91
N LEU A 132 -28.75 9.75 -3.87
CA LEU A 132 -28.48 11.20 -3.96
C LEU A 132 -27.06 11.57 -3.59
N ARG A 133 -26.35 10.69 -2.87
CA ARG A 133 -25.05 11.00 -2.27
C ARG A 133 -23.93 10.09 -2.76
N ASP A 134 -24.25 8.92 -3.24
CA ASP A 134 -23.34 7.95 -3.85
C ASP A 134 -23.62 7.89 -5.36
N ASN A 135 -22.56 7.97 -6.16
CA ASN A 135 -22.68 7.73 -7.59
C ASN A 135 -22.98 6.23 -7.85
N PRO A 136 -23.73 5.89 -8.92
CA PRO A 136 -24.15 4.52 -9.18
C PRO A 136 -22.95 3.65 -9.56
N TYR A 137 -22.38 2.96 -8.58
CA TYR A 137 -21.25 2.07 -8.76
C TYR A 137 -21.39 0.77 -7.98
N PHE A 138 -21.62 0.89 -6.66
CA PHE A 138 -21.87 -0.26 -5.80
C PHE A 138 -23.34 -0.62 -5.75
N VAL A 139 -23.62 -1.84 -5.32
CA VAL A 139 -24.96 -2.31 -4.95
C VAL A 139 -24.92 -2.90 -3.54
N GLU A 140 -26.09 -2.99 -2.91
CA GLU A 140 -26.23 -3.63 -1.60
C GLU A 140 -25.64 -5.05 -1.60
N GLY A 141 -24.89 -5.39 -0.55
CA GLY A 141 -24.23 -6.68 -0.38
C GLY A 141 -22.92 -6.85 -1.16
N ASP A 142 -22.45 -5.83 -1.89
CA ASP A 142 -21.09 -5.83 -2.42
C ASP A 142 -20.08 -6.04 -1.29
N PHE A 143 -19.02 -6.81 -1.58
CA PHE A 143 -18.02 -7.29 -0.61
C PHE A 143 -18.58 -8.14 0.55
N GLY A 144 -19.84 -8.56 0.47
CA GLY A 144 -20.47 -9.41 1.48
C GLY A 144 -19.93 -10.84 1.54
N PRO A 145 -20.21 -11.54 2.65
CA PRO A 145 -19.83 -12.93 2.84
C PRO A 145 -20.60 -13.87 1.89
N PRO A 146 -20.20 -15.16 1.80
CA PRO A 146 -20.96 -16.15 1.05
C PRO A 146 -22.41 -16.34 1.51
N ASP A 147 -22.68 -16.14 2.82
CA ASP A 147 -24.00 -16.20 3.43
C ASP A 147 -24.39 -14.83 4.02
N PRO A 148 -24.97 -13.93 3.20
CA PRO A 148 -25.28 -12.56 3.60
C PRO A 148 -26.42 -12.47 4.62
N ASP A 149 -27.28 -13.49 4.69
CA ASP A 149 -28.41 -13.55 5.63
C ASP A 149 -28.02 -14.19 6.98
N GLY A 150 -26.77 -14.68 7.09
CA GLY A 150 -26.23 -15.27 8.31
C GLY A 150 -25.91 -14.23 9.41
N PRO A 151 -25.80 -14.65 10.69
CA PRO A 151 -25.44 -13.76 11.78
C PRO A 151 -24.05 -13.13 11.60
N GLU A 152 -23.89 -11.83 11.92
CA GLU A 152 -22.63 -11.08 11.78
C GLU A 152 -21.47 -11.75 12.55
N VAL A 153 -21.79 -12.32 13.72
CA VAL A 153 -20.82 -13.04 14.56
C VAL A 153 -20.27 -14.29 13.86
N GLU A 154 -21.11 -15.00 13.13
CA GLU A 154 -20.72 -16.18 12.37
C GLU A 154 -19.93 -15.78 11.13
N ASN A 155 -20.37 -14.74 10.42
CA ASN A 155 -19.66 -14.20 9.25
C ASN A 155 -18.28 -13.62 9.59
N SER A 156 -18.09 -13.14 10.84
CA SER A 156 -16.78 -12.68 11.34
C SER A 156 -15.85 -13.80 11.82
N ALA A 157 -16.29 -15.07 11.87
CA ALA A 157 -15.47 -16.16 12.38
C ALA A 157 -14.18 -16.38 11.57
N ALA A 158 -14.25 -16.28 10.24
CA ALA A 158 -13.09 -16.40 9.37
C ALA A 158 -12.05 -15.30 9.62
N PHE A 159 -12.51 -14.07 9.89
CA PHE A 159 -11.63 -12.96 10.24
C PHE A 159 -10.97 -13.17 11.61
N ARG A 160 -11.70 -13.69 12.62
CA ARG A 160 -11.09 -14.04 13.91
C ARG A 160 -10.02 -15.12 13.78
N GLN A 161 -10.27 -16.15 12.98
CA GLN A 161 -9.27 -17.19 12.69
C GLN A 161 -8.05 -16.62 11.95
N LEU A 162 -8.26 -15.66 11.05
CA LEU A 162 -7.16 -14.93 10.41
C LEU A 162 -6.32 -14.22 11.48
N LEU A 163 -6.94 -13.48 12.40
CA LEU A 163 -6.21 -12.80 13.48
C LEU A 163 -5.42 -13.78 14.35
N GLU A 164 -5.99 -14.92 14.72
CA GLU A 164 -5.30 -15.99 15.47
C GLU A 164 -4.07 -16.52 14.69
N SER A 165 -4.19 -16.68 13.37
CA SER A 165 -3.09 -17.17 12.53
C SER A 165 -1.88 -16.20 12.47
N PHE A 166 -2.11 -14.92 12.77
CA PHE A 166 -1.08 -13.88 12.91
C PHE A 166 -0.70 -13.56 14.37
N GLY A 167 -1.30 -14.25 15.35
CA GLY A 167 -1.09 -13.99 16.79
C GLY A 167 -1.58 -12.60 17.21
N LEU A 168 -2.69 -12.14 16.64
CA LEU A 168 -3.27 -10.82 16.83
C LEU A 168 -4.60 -10.84 17.62
N GLU A 169 -5.08 -12.02 18.04
CA GLU A 169 -6.35 -12.21 18.75
C GLU A 169 -6.46 -11.44 20.07
N ASN A 170 -5.31 -11.13 20.70
CA ASN A 170 -5.25 -10.31 21.92
C ASN A 170 -4.98 -8.82 21.65
N THR A 171 -4.61 -8.46 20.42
CA THR A 171 -4.28 -7.09 20.02
C THR A 171 -5.46 -6.42 19.30
N VAL A 172 -6.18 -7.19 18.47
CA VAL A 172 -7.27 -6.70 17.63
C VAL A 172 -8.61 -7.12 18.24
N GLN A 173 -9.41 -6.14 18.65
CA GLN A 173 -10.78 -6.35 19.11
C GLN A 173 -11.73 -6.26 17.93
N VAL A 174 -12.56 -7.27 17.73
CA VAL A 174 -13.52 -7.34 16.61
C VAL A 174 -14.90 -6.88 17.08
N ALA A 175 -15.41 -5.82 16.47
CA ALA A 175 -16.78 -5.33 16.62
C ALA A 175 -17.58 -5.68 15.35
N ALA A 176 -18.26 -6.83 15.36
CA ALA A 176 -19.17 -7.24 14.30
C ALA A 176 -20.47 -6.44 14.43
N SER A 177 -20.54 -5.30 13.76
CA SER A 177 -21.63 -4.33 13.86
C SER A 177 -21.65 -3.37 12.67
N PRO A 178 -22.84 -2.99 12.16
CA PRO A 178 -22.96 -1.82 11.29
C PRO A 178 -22.41 -0.56 11.97
N PHE A 179 -21.78 0.34 11.21
CA PHE A 179 -21.06 1.49 11.77
C PHE A 179 -21.95 2.41 12.62
N ALA A 180 -23.20 2.66 12.20
CA ALA A 180 -24.19 3.43 12.97
C ALA A 180 -24.44 2.84 14.37
N ALA A 181 -24.47 1.51 14.48
CA ALA A 181 -24.74 0.78 15.73
C ALA A 181 -23.49 0.53 16.56
N ALA A 182 -22.30 0.66 15.97
CA ALA A 182 -21.03 0.38 16.63
C ALA A 182 -20.85 1.22 17.91
N GLN A 183 -20.32 0.55 18.94
CA GLN A 183 -19.98 1.16 20.23
C GLN A 183 -18.49 0.96 20.48
N LEU A 184 -17.79 2.06 20.78
CA LEU A 184 -16.37 2.02 21.09
C LEU A 184 -16.18 1.57 22.54
N PRO A 185 -15.37 0.53 22.81
CA PRO A 185 -15.12 0.06 24.17
C PRO A 185 -14.40 1.12 25.03
N ALA A 186 -14.35 0.86 26.35
CA ALA A 186 -13.80 1.81 27.31
C ALA A 186 -12.29 2.11 27.11
N ASP A 187 -11.52 1.20 26.52
CA ASP A 187 -10.11 1.41 26.19
C ASP A 187 -9.90 2.23 24.89
N PHE A 188 -10.96 2.52 24.13
CA PHE A 188 -10.94 3.30 22.88
C PHE A 188 -11.53 4.72 23.03
N GLN A 189 -11.48 5.30 24.24
CA GLN A 189 -11.94 6.69 24.47
C GLN A 189 -10.99 7.74 23.88
N GLN A 190 -9.73 7.38 23.62
CA GLN A 190 -8.78 8.18 22.86
C GLN A 190 -8.25 7.35 21.69
N LEU A 191 -8.16 7.98 20.52
CA LEU A 191 -7.70 7.34 19.29
C LEU A 191 -6.50 8.11 18.74
N ALA A 192 -5.40 7.41 18.53
CA ALA A 192 -4.22 7.96 17.86
C ALA A 192 -4.32 7.84 16.34
N PHE A 193 -5.10 6.86 15.87
CA PHE A 193 -5.28 6.59 14.44
C PHE A 193 -6.65 5.98 14.16
N VAL A 194 -7.26 6.39 13.06
CA VAL A 194 -8.51 5.85 12.55
C VAL A 194 -8.39 5.63 11.04
N HIS A 195 -8.66 4.41 10.58
CA HIS A 195 -8.81 4.09 9.17
C HIS A 195 -10.30 3.97 8.85
N ILE A 196 -10.80 4.81 7.94
CA ILE A 196 -12.20 4.79 7.50
C ILE A 196 -12.23 4.27 6.07
N ASP A 197 -12.77 3.07 5.88
CA ASP A 197 -12.82 2.31 4.63
C ASP A 197 -14.24 1.76 4.43
N GLY A 198 -15.19 2.68 4.31
CA GLY A 198 -16.63 2.37 4.31
C GLY A 198 -17.31 2.44 2.95
N ASP A 199 -16.57 2.81 1.89
CA ASP A 199 -16.99 3.07 0.50
C ASP A 199 -18.09 4.12 0.28
N LEU A 200 -19.16 4.07 1.07
CA LEU A 200 -20.40 4.81 0.88
C LEU A 200 -20.46 6.03 1.78
N TYR A 201 -21.18 7.05 1.33
CA TYR A 201 -21.36 8.31 2.04
C TYR A 201 -21.77 8.11 3.51
N GLN A 202 -22.82 7.32 3.76
CA GLN A 202 -23.36 7.18 5.12
C GLN A 202 -22.41 6.40 6.02
N SER A 203 -21.75 5.36 5.50
CA SER A 203 -20.73 4.60 6.24
C SER A 203 -19.58 5.51 6.70
N VAL A 204 -19.06 6.35 5.80
CA VAL A 204 -17.97 7.28 6.12
C VAL A 204 -18.44 8.32 7.16
N LEU A 205 -19.65 8.86 7.01
CA LEU A 205 -20.22 9.81 7.97
C LEU A 205 -20.40 9.19 9.36
N ASP A 206 -20.96 7.99 9.44
CA ASP A 206 -21.14 7.26 10.71
C ASP A 206 -19.78 7.03 11.40
N ALA A 207 -18.76 6.60 10.65
CA ALA A 207 -17.41 6.40 11.19
C ALA A 207 -16.82 7.70 11.75
N PHE A 208 -16.97 8.82 11.04
CA PHE A 208 -16.56 10.14 11.54
C PHE A 208 -17.29 10.53 12.83
N GLU A 209 -18.62 10.37 12.88
CA GLU A 209 -19.42 10.70 14.07
C GLU A 209 -19.02 9.88 15.31
N LYS A 210 -18.61 8.63 15.11
CA LYS A 210 -18.16 7.76 16.21
C LYS A 210 -16.76 8.11 16.70
N THR A 211 -15.88 8.52 15.81
CA THR A 211 -14.44 8.55 16.09
C THR A 211 -13.87 9.95 16.28
N TRP A 212 -14.32 10.95 15.52
CA TRP A 212 -13.62 12.24 15.41
C TRP A 212 -13.37 12.94 16.75
N ASP A 213 -14.35 12.94 17.64
CA ASP A 213 -14.25 13.59 18.96
C ASP A 213 -13.29 12.84 19.91
N ARG A 214 -13.00 11.57 19.62
CA ARG A 214 -12.06 10.72 20.36
C ARG A 214 -10.65 10.73 19.77
N VAL A 215 -10.48 11.18 18.53
CA VAL A 215 -9.16 11.34 17.93
C VAL A 215 -8.38 12.40 18.73
N SER A 216 -7.19 12.04 19.19
CA SER A 216 -6.30 12.95 19.91
C SER A 216 -5.76 14.04 18.99
N ASP A 217 -5.33 15.17 19.54
CA ASP A 217 -4.56 16.15 18.75
C ASP A 217 -3.25 15.51 18.27
N GLY A 218 -2.89 15.75 17.01
CA GLY A 218 -1.82 15.02 16.32
C GLY A 218 -2.20 13.60 15.88
N GLY A 219 -3.39 13.12 16.27
CA GLY A 219 -3.96 11.86 15.79
C GLY A 219 -4.32 11.91 14.32
N ILE A 220 -4.36 10.74 13.71
CA ILE A 220 -4.47 10.57 12.27
C ILE A 220 -5.83 9.97 11.92
N VAL A 221 -6.49 10.50 10.90
CA VAL A 221 -7.67 9.90 10.29
C VAL A 221 -7.39 9.70 8.80
N VAL A 222 -7.44 8.45 8.35
CA VAL A 222 -7.40 8.10 6.93
C VAL A 222 -8.83 7.94 6.44
N VAL A 223 -9.13 8.56 5.31
CA VAL A 223 -10.36 8.33 4.55
C VAL A 223 -9.94 7.62 3.28
N ASP A 224 -10.17 6.31 3.21
CA ASP A 224 -9.97 5.55 1.99
C ASP A 224 -11.04 5.91 0.96
N ASP A 225 -10.77 5.60 -0.31
CA ASP A 225 -11.70 5.84 -1.42
C ASP A 225 -12.18 7.29 -1.60
N PHE A 226 -11.45 8.26 -1.05
CA PHE A 226 -11.72 9.68 -1.20
C PHE A 226 -11.78 10.13 -2.67
N PHE A 227 -10.83 9.71 -3.51
CA PHE A 227 -10.85 10.01 -4.96
C PHE A 227 -11.59 8.96 -5.78
N HIS A 228 -12.24 7.98 -5.14
CA HIS A 228 -12.97 6.95 -5.85
C HIS A 228 -14.24 7.50 -6.51
N LYS A 229 -14.66 6.90 -7.62
CA LYS A 229 -15.77 7.40 -8.44
C LYS A 229 -17.15 7.33 -7.80
N VAL A 230 -17.30 6.55 -6.73
CA VAL A 230 -18.51 6.55 -5.89
C VAL A 230 -18.74 7.93 -5.27
N GLN A 231 -17.66 8.69 -5.02
CA GLN A 231 -17.65 10.06 -4.47
C GLN A 231 -18.28 10.23 -3.07
N GLY A 232 -18.91 9.18 -2.52
CA GLY A 232 -19.46 9.15 -1.17
C GLY A 232 -18.48 9.58 -0.09
N PRO A 233 -17.24 9.04 -0.03
CA PRO A 233 -16.27 9.37 1.01
C PRO A 233 -15.84 10.83 1.01
N ALA A 234 -15.57 11.40 -0.18
CA ALA A 234 -15.25 12.83 -0.30
C ALA A 234 -16.41 13.73 0.12
N ARG A 235 -17.64 13.41 -0.30
CA ARG A 235 -18.86 14.16 0.06
C ARG A 235 -19.11 14.10 1.58
N ALA A 236 -19.05 12.91 2.17
CA ALA A 236 -19.25 12.70 3.60
C ALA A 236 -18.21 13.44 4.44
N THR A 237 -16.95 13.40 4.02
CA THR A 237 -15.88 14.17 4.67
C THR A 237 -16.19 15.67 4.64
N ALA A 238 -16.51 16.22 3.46
CA ALA A 238 -16.82 17.65 3.34
C ALA A 238 -18.04 18.07 4.19
N ASP A 239 -19.11 17.26 4.18
CA ASP A 239 -20.34 17.55 4.92
C ASP A 239 -20.18 17.37 6.43
N PHE A 240 -19.34 16.44 6.89
CA PHE A 240 -19.01 16.28 8.31
C PHE A 240 -18.38 17.55 8.89
N PHE A 241 -17.31 18.05 8.27
CA PHE A 241 -16.64 19.27 8.75
C PHE A 241 -17.54 20.51 8.60
N ARG A 242 -18.31 20.61 7.52
CA ARG A 242 -19.24 21.73 7.28
C ARG A 242 -20.37 21.76 8.31
N SER A 243 -21.01 20.63 8.58
CA SER A 243 -22.14 20.53 9.52
C SER A 243 -21.73 20.87 10.96
N ARG A 244 -20.47 20.62 11.31
CA ARG A 244 -19.88 20.98 12.61
C ARG A 244 -19.30 22.40 12.66
N MET A 245 -19.47 23.20 11.60
CA MET A 245 -18.90 24.55 11.47
C MET A 245 -17.38 24.58 11.71
N MET A 246 -16.69 23.49 11.35
CA MET A 246 -15.25 23.37 11.46
C MET A 246 -14.57 23.89 10.20
N ALA A 247 -13.35 24.39 10.33
CA ALA A 247 -12.52 24.68 9.18
C ALA A 247 -12.27 23.38 8.39
N PRO A 248 -12.24 23.43 7.04
CA PRO A 248 -11.91 22.25 6.25
C PRO A 248 -10.51 21.75 6.62
N PRO A 249 -10.32 20.43 6.76
CA PRO A 249 -9.02 19.86 7.13
C PRO A 249 -8.02 20.00 5.98
N LEU A 250 -6.73 19.95 6.31
CA LEU A 250 -5.68 19.69 5.33
C LEU A 250 -5.70 18.19 4.99
N LEU A 251 -5.86 17.87 3.71
CA LEU A 251 -5.91 16.52 3.16
C LEU A 251 -4.54 16.15 2.60
N PHE A 252 -3.78 15.35 3.33
CA PHE A 252 -2.54 14.77 2.82
C PHE A 252 -2.88 13.64 1.85
N VAL A 253 -2.48 13.77 0.60
CA VAL A 253 -2.80 12.79 -0.44
C VAL A 253 -1.97 11.53 -0.26
N VAL A 254 -2.66 10.39 -0.25
CA VAL A 254 -2.09 9.04 -0.31
C VAL A 254 -2.32 8.53 -1.74
N PRO A 255 -1.35 7.81 -2.36
CA PRO A 255 -1.46 7.37 -3.75
C PRO A 255 -2.77 6.66 -4.08
N ALA A 256 -3.26 6.92 -5.29
CA ALA A 256 -4.54 6.51 -5.82
C ALA A 256 -5.75 7.17 -5.12
N TYR A 257 -6.38 6.52 -4.14
CA TYR A 257 -7.72 6.92 -3.69
C TYR A 257 -7.82 7.49 -2.28
N ALA A 258 -6.83 7.33 -1.41
CA ALA A 258 -6.94 7.74 -0.01
C ALA A 258 -6.47 9.19 0.26
N VAL A 259 -6.98 9.77 1.33
CA VAL A 259 -6.42 10.97 1.96
C VAL A 259 -6.24 10.74 3.46
N LEU A 260 -5.30 11.48 4.03
CA LEU A 260 -5.00 11.48 5.45
C LEU A 260 -5.22 12.88 6.04
N ILE A 261 -5.83 12.93 7.23
CA ILE A 261 -6.02 14.13 8.03
C ILE A 261 -5.21 13.97 9.32
N VAL A 262 -4.41 14.97 9.68
CA VAL A 262 -3.79 15.04 11.01
C VAL A 262 -4.58 16.05 11.85
N LYS A 263 -5.23 15.59 12.92
CA LYS A 263 -6.06 16.45 13.75
C LYS A 263 -5.22 17.56 14.39
N GLY A 264 -5.71 18.79 14.30
CA GLY A 264 -5.00 19.98 14.77
C GLY A 264 -3.96 20.55 13.81
N HIS A 265 -3.63 19.85 12.70
CA HIS A 265 -2.80 20.43 11.65
C HIS A 265 -3.66 21.27 10.70
N VAL A 266 -3.22 22.50 10.47
CA VAL A 266 -3.90 23.46 9.58
C VAL A 266 -3.07 23.70 8.33
N ALA A 267 -3.75 23.99 7.21
CA ALA A 267 -3.08 24.34 5.97
C ALA A 267 -2.23 25.61 6.14
N GLN A 268 -1.06 25.64 5.47
CA GLN A 268 -0.23 26.84 5.42
C GLN A 268 -1.02 27.97 4.74
N THR A 269 -0.91 29.17 5.31
CA THR A 269 -1.53 30.38 4.76
C THR A 269 -0.58 31.04 3.76
N THR A 270 -1.15 31.57 2.67
CA THR A 270 -0.39 32.40 1.73
C THR A 270 0.13 33.66 2.41
N ALA A 271 1.04 34.41 1.76
CA ALA A 271 1.49 35.72 2.25
C ALA A 271 0.34 36.73 2.48
N ALA A 272 -0.83 36.49 1.86
CA ALA A 272 -2.07 37.25 2.06
C ALA A 272 -2.97 36.70 3.18
N GLY A 273 -2.52 35.69 3.94
CA GLY A 273 -3.21 35.12 5.09
C GLY A 273 -4.30 34.08 4.78
N ALA A 274 -4.66 33.85 3.51
CA ALA A 274 -5.65 32.85 3.12
C ALA A 274 -4.99 31.51 2.74
N PRO A 275 -5.55 30.35 3.15
CA PRO A 275 -5.04 29.05 2.73
C PRO A 275 -5.26 28.84 1.22
N LEU A 276 -4.28 28.26 0.53
CA LEU A 276 -4.39 27.99 -0.90
C LEU A 276 -5.38 26.84 -1.13
N ARG A 277 -6.53 27.14 -1.73
CA ARG A 277 -7.55 26.15 -2.07
C ARG A 277 -7.28 25.56 -3.45
N ALA A 278 -7.49 24.25 -3.56
CA ALA A 278 -7.60 23.58 -4.84
C ALA A 278 -8.88 23.99 -5.57
N LEU A 279 -8.93 23.70 -6.87
CA LEU A 279 -10.06 24.06 -7.74
C LEU A 279 -11.38 23.38 -7.35
N ASP A 280 -11.32 22.26 -6.64
CA ASP A 280 -12.49 21.59 -6.03
C ASP A 280 -12.90 22.17 -4.66
N GLY A 281 -12.18 23.19 -4.18
CA GLY A 281 -12.42 23.88 -2.91
C GLY A 281 -11.72 23.27 -1.69
N ASN A 282 -11.10 22.10 -1.84
CA ASN A 282 -10.40 21.40 -0.77
C ASN A 282 -9.00 21.99 -0.52
N LEU A 283 -8.39 21.57 0.60
CA LEU A 283 -7.02 21.92 0.97
C LEU A 283 -6.18 20.65 0.89
N TYR A 284 -5.30 20.54 -0.10
CA TYR A 284 -4.44 19.36 -0.26
C TYR A 284 -2.99 19.65 0.15
N SER A 285 -2.34 18.62 0.68
CA SER A 285 -0.89 18.52 0.75
C SER A 285 -0.42 17.28 0.01
N PHE A 286 0.55 17.46 -0.87
CA PHE A 286 1.23 16.37 -1.58
C PHE A 286 2.59 16.05 -0.94
N GLU A 287 2.88 16.59 0.24
CA GLU A 287 4.17 16.43 0.92
C GLU A 287 4.50 14.96 1.19
N LEU A 288 3.54 14.21 1.77
CA LEU A 288 3.74 12.77 2.03
C LEU A 288 4.03 12.02 0.74
N LEU A 289 3.19 12.23 -0.27
CA LEU A 289 3.30 11.63 -1.61
C LEU A 289 4.65 11.92 -2.28
N ARG A 290 5.08 13.19 -2.30
CA ARG A 290 6.35 13.62 -2.95
C ARG A 290 7.59 13.21 -2.16
N SER A 291 7.48 13.08 -0.84
CA SER A 291 8.58 12.63 0.02
C SER A 291 8.84 11.12 -0.05
N TYR A 292 8.02 10.38 -0.80
CA TYR A 292 8.02 8.93 -0.79
C TYR A 292 8.80 8.35 -1.98
N GLU A 293 10.12 8.17 -1.77
CA GLU A 293 11.05 7.71 -2.80
C GLU A 293 10.70 6.37 -3.46
N PRO A 294 10.20 5.33 -2.73
CA PRO A 294 9.89 4.04 -3.35
C PRO A 294 8.84 4.15 -4.47
N LEU A 295 7.85 5.03 -4.32
CA LEU A 295 6.88 5.31 -5.39
C LEU A 295 7.53 6.02 -6.57
N ALA A 296 8.35 7.04 -6.32
CA ALA A 296 9.05 7.76 -7.39
C ALA A 296 9.95 6.82 -8.21
N GLN A 297 10.64 5.87 -7.56
CA GLN A 297 11.45 4.86 -8.23
C GLN A 297 10.62 3.90 -9.09
N ALA A 298 9.49 3.42 -8.57
CA ALA A 298 8.60 2.55 -9.33
C ALA A 298 8.02 3.27 -10.57
N VAL A 299 7.72 4.56 -10.46
CA VAL A 299 7.29 5.39 -11.59
C VAL A 299 8.43 5.56 -12.61
N ARG A 300 9.67 5.80 -12.18
CA ARG A 300 10.85 5.83 -13.09
C ARG A 300 11.04 4.52 -13.84
N LEU A 301 10.83 3.38 -13.18
CA LEU A 301 10.86 2.07 -13.83
C LEU A 301 9.74 1.94 -14.87
N SER A 302 8.54 2.45 -14.58
CA SER A 302 7.43 2.48 -15.54
C SER A 302 7.74 3.33 -16.77
N VAL A 303 8.31 4.52 -16.59
CA VAL A 303 8.80 5.38 -17.69
C VAL A 303 9.76 4.61 -18.60
N ARG A 304 10.78 3.97 -18.03
CA ARG A 304 11.76 3.18 -18.81
C ARG A 304 11.13 2.02 -19.59
N ARG A 305 10.11 1.36 -19.02
CA ARG A 305 9.35 0.31 -19.71
C ARG A 305 8.60 0.87 -20.92
N ALA A 306 7.92 2.01 -20.74
CA ALA A 306 7.18 2.66 -21.82
C ALA A 306 8.10 3.12 -22.97
N GLU A 307 9.26 3.71 -22.64
CA GLU A 307 10.26 4.12 -23.63
C GLU A 307 10.80 2.95 -24.46
N ARG A 308 11.13 1.82 -23.81
CA ARG A 308 11.59 0.59 -24.50
C ARG A 308 10.53 0.01 -25.43
N ALA A 309 9.24 0.12 -25.08
CA ALA A 309 8.14 -0.42 -25.86
C ALA A 309 7.70 0.48 -27.03
N GLY A 310 8.21 1.71 -27.14
CA GLY A 310 7.88 2.65 -28.22
C GLY A 310 6.43 3.15 -28.24
N GLY A 311 5.70 3.07 -27.11
CA GLY A 311 4.31 3.50 -26.98
C GLY A 311 4.18 4.92 -26.39
N PRO A 312 3.55 5.90 -27.08
CA PRO A 312 3.57 7.31 -26.66
C PRO A 312 2.75 7.57 -25.39
N ARG A 313 1.48 7.15 -25.35
CA ARG A 313 0.55 7.49 -24.26
C ARG A 313 0.96 6.97 -22.86
N PRO A 314 1.31 5.68 -22.69
CA PRO A 314 1.63 5.17 -21.35
C PRO A 314 2.93 5.77 -20.78
N GLY A 315 3.86 6.17 -21.65
CA GLY A 315 5.06 6.91 -21.26
C GLY A 315 4.75 8.34 -20.84
N GLU A 316 3.83 9.02 -21.54
CA GLU A 316 3.39 10.39 -21.22
C GLU A 316 2.77 10.48 -19.81
N ASN A 317 1.90 9.54 -19.43
CA ASN A 317 1.30 9.52 -18.09
C ASN A 317 2.35 9.24 -17.00
N ALA A 318 3.22 8.25 -17.19
CA ALA A 318 4.29 7.96 -16.24
C ALA A 318 5.24 9.17 -16.05
N LEU A 319 5.61 9.84 -17.15
CA LEU A 319 6.46 11.03 -17.13
C LEU A 319 5.78 12.21 -16.43
N ALA A 320 4.51 12.47 -16.74
CA ALA A 320 3.75 13.54 -16.10
C ALA A 320 3.61 13.32 -14.59
N PHE A 321 3.36 12.07 -14.16
CA PHE A 321 3.32 11.74 -12.73
C PHE A 321 4.70 11.88 -12.07
N LEU A 322 5.77 11.46 -12.75
CA LEU A 322 7.14 11.62 -12.25
C LEU A 322 7.54 13.10 -12.10
N GLU A 323 7.18 13.94 -13.07
CA GLU A 323 7.39 15.38 -13.00
C GLU A 323 6.64 15.98 -11.80
N PHE A 324 5.39 15.55 -11.58
CA PHE A 324 4.61 15.95 -10.42
C PHE A 324 5.23 15.54 -9.09
N LEU A 325 5.75 14.30 -8.99
CA LEU A 325 6.44 13.80 -7.79
C LEU A 325 7.75 14.54 -7.54
N SER A 326 8.48 14.87 -8.61
CA SER A 326 9.78 15.55 -8.57
C SER A 326 9.66 17.07 -8.39
N TYR A 327 8.44 17.61 -8.39
CA TYR A 327 8.22 19.05 -8.24
C TYR A 327 8.69 19.53 -6.86
N PRO A 328 9.60 20.53 -6.79
CA PRO A 328 10.18 20.97 -5.53
C PRO A 328 9.12 21.41 -4.52
N ALA A 329 9.29 21.06 -3.24
CA ALA A 329 8.36 21.46 -2.17
C ALA A 329 8.25 22.99 -2.03
N ALA A 330 9.35 23.72 -2.30
CA ALA A 330 9.40 25.18 -2.32
C ALA A 330 8.95 25.80 -3.66
N GLY A 331 8.52 24.98 -4.63
CA GLY A 331 8.02 25.43 -5.93
C GLY A 331 6.68 26.18 -5.80
N ALA A 332 6.29 26.84 -6.88
CA ALA A 332 5.01 27.54 -6.94
C ALA A 332 3.84 26.55 -6.83
N GLN A 333 3.01 26.76 -5.81
CA GLN A 333 1.79 25.98 -5.61
C GLN A 333 0.64 26.56 -6.44
N SER A 334 -0.23 25.69 -6.95
CA SER A 334 -1.40 26.08 -7.73
C SER A 334 -2.64 25.34 -7.25
N GLY A 335 -3.80 26.00 -7.28
CA GLY A 335 -5.08 25.31 -7.06
C GLY A 335 -5.35 24.19 -8.08
N ALA A 336 -4.63 24.17 -9.20
CA ALA A 336 -4.69 23.11 -10.21
C ALA A 336 -3.77 21.91 -9.93
N ASP A 337 -3.00 21.91 -8.84
CA ASP A 337 -2.08 20.80 -8.52
C ASP A 337 -2.82 19.47 -8.29
N ILE A 338 -4.09 19.52 -7.87
CA ILE A 338 -4.95 18.34 -7.80
C ILE A 338 -5.17 17.69 -9.18
N PHE A 339 -5.32 18.48 -10.24
CA PHE A 339 -5.43 17.93 -11.59
C PHE A 339 -4.10 17.38 -12.09
N ARG A 340 -2.98 18.02 -11.74
CA ARG A 340 -1.64 17.46 -12.06
C ARG A 340 -1.40 16.11 -11.39
N TYR A 341 -2.00 15.86 -10.23
CA TYR A 341 -1.99 14.57 -9.58
C TYR A 341 -2.94 13.55 -10.25
N LEU A 342 -4.18 13.96 -10.55
CA LEU A 342 -5.22 13.05 -11.05
C LEU A 342 -5.08 12.72 -12.54
N THR A 343 -4.65 13.66 -13.38
CA THR A 343 -4.57 13.47 -14.85
C THR A 343 -3.69 12.29 -15.24
N PRO A 344 -2.47 12.10 -14.70
CA PRO A 344 -1.68 10.92 -15.02
C PRO A 344 -2.32 9.59 -14.58
N LEU A 345 -3.22 9.65 -13.60
CA LEU A 345 -3.95 8.49 -13.08
C LEU A 345 -5.28 8.26 -13.82
N GLU A 346 -5.58 9.03 -14.87
CA GLU A 346 -6.88 9.00 -15.55
C GLU A 346 -7.24 7.60 -16.01
N ASP A 347 -6.30 6.82 -16.59
CA ASP A 347 -6.58 5.46 -17.03
C ASP A 347 -6.99 4.53 -15.88
N MET A 348 -6.51 4.75 -14.65
CA MET A 348 -6.96 3.98 -13.48
C MET A 348 -8.36 4.40 -13.05
N ILE A 349 -8.64 5.70 -13.11
CA ILE A 349 -9.93 6.29 -12.72
C ILE A 349 -11.00 5.94 -13.76
N ASP A 350 -10.65 5.96 -15.05
CA ASP A 350 -11.49 5.79 -16.24
C ASP A 350 -11.65 4.30 -16.61
N LEU A 351 -10.62 3.43 -16.53
CA LEU A 351 -10.75 1.99 -16.84
C LEU A 351 -11.55 1.19 -15.80
N SER A 352 -11.95 1.83 -14.70
CA SER A 352 -13.02 1.32 -13.84
C SER A 352 -14.38 1.29 -14.57
N ASP A 353 -14.50 1.89 -15.77
CA ASP A 353 -15.63 1.78 -16.71
C ASP A 353 -15.65 0.46 -17.53
N GLY A 354 -14.73 -0.46 -17.29
CA GLY A 354 -14.75 -1.80 -17.86
C GLY A 354 -15.83 -2.76 -17.31
N GLY A 355 -16.69 -2.31 -16.40
CA GLY A 355 -17.86 -3.06 -15.93
C GLY A 355 -19.14 -2.83 -16.75
N ALA A 356 -19.26 -1.68 -17.42
CA ALA A 356 -20.52 -1.23 -18.01
C ALA A 356 -20.56 -1.26 -19.55
N LEU A 357 -19.45 -1.52 -20.25
CA LEU A 357 -19.42 -1.57 -21.73
C LEU A 357 -18.64 -2.77 -22.28
N THR A 358 -18.74 -3.94 -21.65
CA THR A 358 -18.56 -5.19 -22.43
C THR A 358 -19.91 -5.56 -23.05
N PRO A 359 -19.96 -6.14 -24.28
CA PRO A 359 -21.22 -6.61 -24.88
C PRO A 359 -21.92 -7.73 -24.08
N TYR A 360 -21.38 -8.10 -22.91
CA TYR A 360 -21.84 -9.17 -22.04
C TYR A 360 -22.53 -8.69 -20.74
N GLY A 361 -22.78 -7.38 -20.58
CA GLY A 361 -23.50 -6.84 -19.42
C GLY A 361 -22.64 -6.75 -18.13
N PRO A 362 -23.26 -6.40 -16.98
CA PRO A 362 -22.56 -6.27 -15.70
C PRO A 362 -21.87 -7.59 -15.32
N ARG A 363 -20.59 -7.52 -14.95
CA ARG A 363 -19.90 -8.68 -14.42
C ARG A 363 -20.52 -9.06 -13.07
N PRO A 364 -20.80 -10.36 -12.81
CA PRO A 364 -21.31 -10.78 -11.51
C PRO A 364 -20.34 -10.38 -10.41
N ALA A 365 -20.88 -9.87 -9.29
CA ALA A 365 -20.13 -9.47 -8.11
C ALA A 365 -19.08 -10.52 -7.75
N ARG A 366 -17.83 -10.08 -7.53
CA ARG A 366 -16.80 -10.96 -7.00
C ARG A 366 -17.15 -11.26 -5.54
N ARG A 367 -17.94 -12.31 -5.32
CA ARG A 367 -18.20 -12.87 -3.99
C ARG A 367 -16.87 -13.08 -3.27
N MET A 368 -16.84 -12.78 -1.97
CA MET A 368 -15.76 -13.16 -1.09
C MET A 368 -15.54 -14.68 -1.21
N ARG A 369 -14.55 -15.09 -2.02
CA ARG A 369 -14.10 -16.48 -2.03
C ARG A 369 -13.11 -16.60 -0.89
N ILE A 370 -13.62 -17.04 0.25
CA ILE A 370 -12.79 -17.64 1.29
C ILE A 370 -11.93 -18.70 0.59
N PRO A 371 -10.59 -18.63 0.66
CA PRO A 371 -9.73 -19.68 0.14
C PRO A 371 -10.23 -21.01 0.69
N SER A 372 -10.62 -21.94 -0.19
CA SER A 372 -11.12 -23.24 0.25
C SER A 372 -10.08 -23.88 1.19
N GLN A 373 -10.53 -24.64 2.18
CA GLN A 373 -9.67 -25.28 3.18
C GLN A 373 -8.49 -26.09 2.59
N ARG A 374 -8.55 -26.46 1.30
CA ARG A 374 -7.41 -27.06 0.59
C ARG A 374 -6.22 -26.13 0.36
N ARG A 375 -6.38 -24.80 0.47
CA ARG A 375 -5.27 -23.85 0.52
C ARG A 375 -4.79 -23.58 1.95
N THR A 376 -5.62 -23.76 2.98
CA THR A 376 -5.17 -23.60 4.38
C THR A 376 -4.35 -24.79 4.88
N GLU A 377 -4.56 -25.99 4.34
CA GLU A 377 -3.73 -27.17 4.67
C GLU A 377 -2.27 -27.03 4.23
N HIS A 378 -1.98 -26.19 3.24
CA HIS A 378 -0.61 -25.89 2.78
C HIS A 378 0.00 -24.61 3.36
N VAL A 379 -0.74 -23.87 4.19
CA VAL A 379 -0.18 -22.67 4.87
C VAL A 379 0.33 -23.02 6.27
N PHE A 380 -0.11 -24.13 6.90
CA PHE A 380 0.12 -24.33 8.35
C PHE A 380 0.61 -25.70 8.83
N THR A 381 1.04 -26.63 7.96
CA THR A 381 1.70 -27.86 8.45
C THR A 381 3.11 -28.03 7.89
N GLY A 382 4.06 -27.44 8.61
CA GLY A 382 5.49 -27.54 8.36
C GLY A 382 6.00 -26.52 7.34
N CYS A 383 7.19 -25.98 7.60
CA CYS A 383 8.02 -25.36 6.56
C CYS A 383 8.13 -26.35 5.38
N HIS A 384 7.29 -26.19 4.36
CA HIS A 384 7.58 -26.70 3.03
C HIS A 384 8.10 -25.50 2.23
N PRO A 385 9.28 -25.60 1.59
CA PRO A 385 9.87 -24.48 0.88
C PRO A 385 8.85 -23.91 -0.09
N LEU A 386 8.73 -22.57 -0.11
CA LEU A 386 8.16 -21.82 -1.23
C LEU A 386 8.51 -22.56 -2.53
N GLN A 387 7.48 -22.98 -3.28
CA GLN A 387 7.69 -23.74 -4.52
C GLN A 387 8.79 -23.06 -5.35
N LEU A 388 9.79 -23.83 -5.78
CA LEU A 388 10.93 -23.39 -6.61
C LEU A 388 10.52 -22.50 -7.80
N GLN A 389 9.28 -22.62 -8.28
CA GLN A 389 8.70 -21.78 -9.33
C GLN A 389 8.49 -20.31 -8.89
N LEU A 390 8.06 -20.05 -7.64
CA LEU A 390 7.84 -18.70 -7.12
C LEU A 390 9.15 -17.94 -6.94
N CYS A 391 10.19 -18.62 -6.44
CA CYS A 391 11.54 -18.06 -6.36
C CYS A 391 12.11 -17.75 -7.75
N SER A 392 11.95 -18.68 -8.72
CA SER A 392 12.47 -18.47 -10.08
C SER A 392 11.81 -17.31 -10.83
N GLU A 393 10.53 -17.01 -10.59
CA GLU A 393 9.82 -15.90 -11.24
C GLU A 393 10.13 -14.54 -10.59
N ILE A 394 10.32 -14.51 -9.26
CA ILE A 394 10.82 -13.32 -8.54
C ILE A 394 12.26 -13.03 -8.96
N ASP A 395 13.09 -14.06 -9.08
CA ASP A 395 14.47 -13.93 -9.57
C ASP A 395 14.49 -13.39 -11.01
N LEU A 396 13.58 -13.83 -11.90
CA LEU A 396 13.43 -13.27 -13.24
C LEU A 396 12.97 -11.81 -13.25
N ALA A 397 11.99 -11.43 -12.42
CA ALA A 397 11.53 -10.04 -12.32
C ALA A 397 12.63 -9.12 -11.74
N VAL A 398 13.41 -9.62 -10.78
CA VAL A 398 14.58 -8.92 -10.24
C VAL A 398 15.68 -8.79 -11.30
N LEU A 399 15.91 -9.82 -12.14
CA LEU A 399 16.89 -9.80 -13.24
C LEU A 399 16.46 -8.91 -14.42
N GLU A 400 15.18 -8.92 -14.79
CA GLU A 400 14.60 -8.00 -15.78
C GLU A 400 14.72 -6.55 -15.30
N ASN A 401 14.47 -6.31 -14.01
CA ASN A 401 14.69 -5.00 -13.40
C ASN A 401 16.18 -4.65 -13.30
N ALA A 402 17.08 -5.58 -12.98
CA ALA A 402 18.53 -5.35 -13.00
C ALA A 402 19.03 -4.87 -14.37
N SER A 403 18.45 -5.37 -15.46
CA SER A 403 18.70 -4.87 -16.82
C SER A 403 18.18 -3.44 -17.08
N LEU A 404 17.26 -2.94 -16.25
CA LEU A 404 16.64 -1.60 -16.31
C LEU A 404 17.31 -0.59 -15.35
N VAL A 405 17.89 -1.03 -14.23
CA VAL A 405 18.47 -0.15 -13.20
C VAL A 405 20.00 0.02 -13.29
N GLY A 406 20.69 -0.85 -14.04
CA GLY A 406 22.17 -0.86 -14.12
C GLY A 406 22.78 -1.72 -13.01
N LEU A 407 23.80 -2.51 -13.35
CA LEU A 407 24.38 -3.55 -12.49
C LEU A 407 25.01 -3.03 -11.19
N GLU A 408 25.42 -1.76 -11.13
CA GLU A 408 26.07 -1.18 -9.94
C GLU A 408 25.11 -1.02 -8.74
N GLN A 409 23.84 -0.66 -8.97
CA GLN A 409 22.86 -0.54 -7.87
C GLN A 409 22.50 -1.91 -7.29
N VAL A 410 22.53 -2.95 -8.12
CA VAL A 410 22.31 -4.34 -7.68
C VAL A 410 23.41 -4.79 -6.73
N GLN A 411 24.66 -4.37 -6.97
CA GLN A 411 25.81 -4.74 -6.14
C GLN A 411 25.76 -4.08 -4.74
N VAL A 412 25.33 -2.82 -4.66
CA VAL A 412 25.11 -2.11 -3.37
C VAL A 412 24.02 -2.79 -2.54
N GLU A 413 22.94 -3.25 -3.17
CA GLU A 413 21.85 -3.95 -2.48
C GLU A 413 22.25 -5.37 -2.03
N VAL A 414 23.11 -6.06 -2.79
CA VAL A 414 23.73 -7.34 -2.41
C VAL A 414 24.61 -7.18 -1.16
N GLU A 415 25.40 -6.12 -1.08
CA GLU A 415 26.25 -5.82 0.09
C GLU A 415 25.41 -5.45 1.32
N ARG A 416 24.32 -4.69 1.15
CA ARG A 416 23.38 -4.34 2.23
C ARG A 416 22.60 -5.55 2.78
N LEU A 417 22.15 -6.44 1.90
CA LEU A 417 21.55 -7.72 2.28
C LEU A 417 22.55 -8.61 3.05
N ALA A 418 23.81 -8.65 2.62
CA ALA A 418 24.91 -9.37 3.28
C ALA A 418 25.23 -8.84 4.69
N GLU A 419 25.13 -7.53 4.94
CA GLU A 419 25.31 -6.96 6.28
C GLU A 419 24.13 -7.27 7.22
N SER A 420 22.90 -7.28 6.70
CA SER A 420 21.69 -7.60 7.50
C SER A 420 21.58 -9.08 7.88
N LEU A 421 22.20 -9.97 7.08
CA LEU A 421 22.24 -11.42 7.28
C LEU A 421 22.87 -11.87 8.61
N ASN A 422 23.73 -11.05 9.21
CA ASN A 422 24.33 -11.34 10.52
C ASN A 422 23.36 -11.17 11.70
N ALA A 423 22.12 -10.72 11.47
CA ALA A 423 21.13 -10.40 12.50
C ALA A 423 19.90 -11.34 12.54
N TRP A 424 19.88 -12.42 11.75
CA TRP A 424 18.66 -13.21 11.51
C TRP A 424 18.65 -14.59 12.18
N ASP A 425 17.45 -15.17 12.31
CA ASP A 425 17.31 -16.57 12.70
C ASP A 425 17.88 -17.50 11.59
N PRO A 426 18.26 -18.75 11.94
CA PRO A 426 19.01 -19.64 11.04
C PRO A 426 18.27 -20.01 9.74
N THR A 427 16.94 -20.01 9.75
CA THR A 427 16.11 -20.40 8.59
C THR A 427 16.04 -19.25 7.57
N THR A 428 15.87 -18.03 8.06
CA THR A 428 15.86 -16.80 7.24
C THR A 428 17.26 -16.49 6.69
N ALA A 429 18.31 -16.78 7.46
CA ALA A 429 19.70 -16.64 7.01
C ALA A 429 20.05 -17.61 5.87
N ALA A 430 19.61 -18.87 5.94
CA ALA A 430 19.89 -19.88 4.93
C ALA A 430 19.20 -19.59 3.58
N HIS A 431 17.94 -19.13 3.60
CA HIS A 431 17.19 -18.80 2.38
C HIS A 431 17.80 -17.62 1.61
N ASN A 432 18.28 -16.61 2.34
CA ASN A 432 18.87 -15.41 1.76
C ASN A 432 20.35 -15.58 1.36
N ALA A 433 21.10 -16.47 2.03
CA ALA A 433 22.45 -16.86 1.60
C ALA A 433 22.44 -17.60 0.24
N GLU A 434 21.49 -18.51 0.03
CA GLU A 434 21.29 -19.20 -1.26
C GLU A 434 20.92 -18.22 -2.39
N ARG A 435 20.23 -17.13 -2.04
CA ARG A 435 19.78 -16.09 -2.96
C ARG A 435 20.93 -15.15 -3.38
N LEU A 436 21.86 -14.83 -2.48
CA LEU A 436 23.06 -14.05 -2.79
C LEU A 436 24.06 -14.84 -3.67
N ASP A 437 24.20 -16.14 -3.45
CA ASP A 437 25.10 -17.01 -4.24
C ASP A 437 24.65 -17.11 -5.72
N ARG A 438 23.33 -17.07 -5.95
CA ARG A 438 22.73 -16.98 -7.30
C ARG A 438 22.97 -15.64 -7.99
N ILE A 439 23.04 -14.54 -7.24
CA ILE A 439 23.29 -13.20 -7.78
C ILE A 439 24.79 -12.97 -8.04
N ALA A 440 25.66 -13.53 -7.20
CA ALA A 440 27.11 -13.38 -7.28
C ALA A 440 27.78 -14.16 -8.44
N THR A 441 27.09 -15.12 -9.06
CA THR A 441 27.67 -16.02 -10.08
C THR A 441 27.55 -15.50 -11.52
N GLN A 442 27.12 -14.25 -11.74
CA GLN A 442 27.09 -13.61 -13.07
C GLN A 442 28.33 -12.73 -13.35
N PRO A 443 28.78 -12.60 -14.62
CA PRO A 443 30.08 -12.02 -14.93
C PRO A 443 30.10 -10.50 -14.71
N GLN A 444 30.92 -10.09 -13.74
CA GLN A 444 31.17 -8.70 -13.36
C GLN A 444 32.01 -7.96 -14.40
N GLY A 445 31.62 -6.74 -14.74
CA GLY A 445 32.37 -5.84 -15.60
C GLY A 445 32.27 -4.39 -15.17
N CYS A 446 33.32 -3.93 -14.45
CA CYS A 446 33.70 -2.56 -14.05
C CYS A 446 32.74 -1.78 -13.15
N LEU A 447 33.29 -1.22 -12.06
CA LEU A 447 33.45 0.24 -11.90
C LEU A 447 34.20 0.57 -10.59
N ASP A 448 35.26 1.37 -10.72
CA ASP A 448 36.00 2.01 -9.62
C ASP A 448 35.79 3.52 -9.77
N GLY A 449 35.00 4.12 -8.87
CA GLY A 449 34.79 5.56 -8.81
C GLY A 449 33.42 5.93 -8.25
N ASP A 450 33.30 5.94 -6.92
CA ASP A 450 32.45 6.86 -6.11
C ASP A 450 32.00 6.27 -4.75
N ARG A 451 32.97 5.76 -3.98
CA ARG A 451 32.75 5.39 -2.56
C ARG A 451 32.60 6.58 -1.60
N GLN A 452 32.89 7.81 -2.05
CA GLN A 452 32.91 8.99 -1.15
C GLN A 452 31.62 9.81 -1.12
N LEU A 453 30.69 9.60 -2.06
CA LEU A 453 29.42 10.37 -2.12
C LEU A 453 28.28 9.74 -1.28
N LEU A 454 28.36 8.43 -0.99
CA LEU A 454 27.31 7.69 -0.27
C LEU A 454 27.41 7.77 1.26
N ALA A 455 28.57 8.13 1.81
CA ALA A 455 28.76 8.25 3.26
C ALA A 455 28.16 9.53 3.88
N THR A 456 27.65 10.46 3.06
CA THR A 456 27.19 11.78 3.52
C THR A 456 25.67 11.99 3.46
N LEU A 457 24.89 11.05 2.91
CA LEU A 457 23.46 11.26 2.61
C LEU A 457 22.46 10.50 3.51
N LEU A 458 22.91 9.68 4.46
CA LEU A 458 22.02 8.91 5.34
C LEU A 458 22.48 8.96 6.80
N PRO A 459 21.98 9.88 7.64
CA PRO A 459 21.95 9.64 9.07
C PRO A 459 20.90 8.54 9.31
N ASN A 460 21.38 7.32 9.49
CA ASN A 460 20.59 6.15 9.82
C ASN A 460 20.67 5.97 11.35
N ASP A 461 19.86 6.71 12.09
CA ASP A 461 19.64 6.52 13.52
C ASP A 461 18.23 5.95 13.76
N GLY A 462 18.04 4.72 13.25
CA GLY A 462 16.92 3.83 13.57
C GLY A 462 16.96 3.32 15.02
N SER A 463 17.06 4.23 16.00
CA SER A 463 17.47 3.90 17.37
C SER A 463 16.32 3.82 18.39
N LEU A 464 15.18 3.25 18.03
CA LEU A 464 14.16 2.78 18.99
C LEU A 464 13.56 1.42 18.61
N TRP A 465 13.27 1.19 17.32
CA TRP A 465 12.65 -0.05 16.84
C TRP A 465 13.60 -1.26 16.92
N ALA A 466 14.85 -1.12 16.50
CA ALA A 466 15.87 -2.17 16.61
C ALA A 466 16.19 -2.56 18.07
N ALA A 467 15.98 -1.65 19.03
CA ALA A 467 16.20 -1.90 20.45
C ALA A 467 15.05 -2.72 21.07
N ALA A 468 13.80 -2.47 20.68
CA ALA A 468 12.63 -3.20 21.16
C ALA A 468 12.62 -4.67 20.68
N LEU A 469 13.02 -4.92 19.44
CA LEU A 469 13.14 -6.27 18.88
C LEU A 469 14.28 -7.08 19.53
N LYS A 470 15.40 -6.43 19.88
CA LYS A 470 16.51 -7.07 20.62
C LYS A 470 16.13 -7.46 22.05
N GLN A 471 15.22 -6.75 22.71
CA GLN A 471 14.78 -7.11 24.05
C GLN A 471 13.89 -8.37 24.05
N GLN A 472 13.03 -8.54 23.04
CA GLN A 472 12.18 -9.74 22.92
C GLN A 472 12.94 -11.03 22.53
N SER A 473 14.04 -10.93 21.78
CA SER A 473 14.86 -12.10 21.46
C SER A 473 15.65 -12.65 22.66
N VAL A 474 15.82 -11.84 23.71
CA VAL A 474 16.52 -12.24 24.94
C VAL A 474 15.54 -12.90 25.93
N GLU A 475 14.30 -12.41 26.01
CA GLU A 475 13.27 -12.98 26.90
C GLU A 475 12.66 -14.30 26.41
N SER A 476 12.83 -14.64 25.13
CA SER A 476 12.39 -15.93 24.56
C SER A 476 13.44 -17.05 24.63
N ASN A 477 14.64 -16.77 25.15
CA ASN A 477 15.76 -17.71 25.28
C ASN A 477 16.25 -17.92 26.73
N THR A 478 15.42 -17.55 27.72
CA THR A 478 15.58 -17.88 29.15
C THR A 478 14.28 -18.42 29.69
#